data_AF-A0A3A8DEG4-F1
#
_entry.id   AF-A0A3A8DEG4-F1
#
_cell.length_a   1.000
_cell.length_b   1.000
_cell.length_c   1.000
_cell.angle_alpha   90.00
_cell.angle_beta   90.00
_cell.angle_gamma   90.00
#
_symmetry.space_group_name_H-M   'P 1'
#
loop_
_entity.id
_entity.type
_entity.pdbx_description
1 polymer ?
#
loop_
_entity_poly.entity_id
_entity_poly.type
_entity_poly.pdbx_seq_one_letter_code
_entity_poly.pdbx_strand_id
1 'polypeptide(L)'
;MKICKKLHLALDNAAHALAVAPEVHSHYKDPPPTLCDNIRYWILAFIDGLIGDLPLHILRCKFSALKQKAAAKLRALLHQFNQK
;
A
#
# COMPACT_ATOMS: atom_id res chain seq x y z
N MET A 1 -2.74 -14.05 -19.58
CA MET A 1 -4.07 -14.01 -18.92
C MET A 1 -4.08 -13.84 -17.39
N LYS A 2 -2.93 -13.81 -16.67
CA LYS A 2 -2.93 -13.62 -15.19
C LYS A 2 -3.16 -12.17 -14.73
N ILE A 3 -2.78 -11.20 -15.56
CA ILE A 3 -2.91 -9.75 -15.28
C ILE A 3 -4.38 -9.31 -15.26
N CYS A 4 -5.19 -9.76 -16.23
CA CYS A 4 -6.61 -9.42 -16.29
C CYS A 4 -7.38 -9.92 -15.05
N LYS A 5 -7.03 -11.09 -14.52
CA LYS A 5 -7.65 -11.64 -13.30
C LYS A 5 -7.35 -10.80 -12.06
N LYS A 6 -6.11 -10.33 -11.90
CA LYS A 6 -5.74 -9.45 -10.78
C LYS A 6 -6.41 -8.08 -10.89
N LEU A 7 -6.52 -7.55 -12.10
CA LEU A 7 -7.20 -6.28 -12.33
C LEU A 7 -8.70 -6.38 -12.02
N HIS A 8 -9.36 -7.47 -12.42
CA HIS A 8 -10.76 -7.72 -12.05
C HIS A 8 -10.94 -7.83 -10.54
N LEU A 9 -10.09 -8.61 -9.86
CA LEU A 9 -10.16 -8.73 -8.40
C LEU A 9 -9.96 -7.38 -7.69
N ALA A 10 -9.04 -6.55 -8.18
CA ALA A 10 -8.81 -5.21 -7.66
C ALA A 10 -10.04 -4.30 -7.83
N LEU A 11 -10.68 -4.35 -9.00
CA LEU A 11 -11.90 -3.59 -9.27
C LEU A 11 -13.07 -4.07 -8.41
N ASP A 12 -13.24 -5.38 -8.25
CA ASP A 12 -14.29 -5.98 -7.43
C ASP A 12 -14.12 -5.61 -5.95
N ASN A 13 -12.89 -5.69 -5.42
CA ASN A 13 -12.59 -5.28 -4.04
C ASN A 13 -12.87 -3.79 -3.83
N ALA A 14 -12.51 -2.94 -4.79
CA ALA A 14 -12.72 -1.50 -4.70
C ALA A 14 -14.22 -1.13 -4.76
N ALA A 15 -14.99 -1.81 -5.61
CA ALA A 15 -16.44 -1.66 -5.67
C ALA A 15 -17.12 -2.14 -4.37
N HIS A 16 -16.66 -3.26 -3.81
CA HIS A 16 -17.17 -3.79 -2.55
C HIS A 16 -16.90 -2.84 -1.38
N ALA A 17 -15.69 -2.27 -1.29
CA ALA A 17 -15.34 -1.31 -0.25
C ALA A 17 -16.26 -0.07 -0.27
N LEU A 18 -16.61 0.43 -1.46
CA LEU A 18 -17.56 1.53 -1.61
C LEU A 18 -18.98 1.14 -1.18
N ALA A 19 -19.42 -0.08 -1.50
CA ALA A 19 -20.75 -0.56 -1.13
C ALA A 19 -20.92 -0.73 0.40
N VAL A 20 -19.84 -1.13 1.09
CA VAL A 20 -19.85 -1.44 2.52
C VAL A 20 -19.52 -0.22 3.39
N ALA A 21 -18.89 0.82 2.83
CA ALA A 21 -18.51 2.02 3.58
C ALA A 21 -19.67 2.68 4.37
N PRO A 22 -20.89 2.85 3.82
CA PRO A 22 -22.00 3.42 4.58
C PRO A 22 -22.43 2.56 5.78
N GLU A 23 -22.42 1.24 5.62
CA GLU A 23 -22.78 0.30 6.69
C GLU A 23 -21.74 0.32 7.81
N VAL A 24 -20.45 0.38 7.46
CA VAL A 24 -19.34 0.49 8.41
C VAL A 24 -19.43 1.78 9.21
N HIS A 25 -19.64 2.92 8.54
CA HIS A 25 -19.79 4.20 9.23
C HIS A 25 -21.01 4.17 10.17
N SER A 26 -22.14 3.60 9.72
CA SER A 26 -23.32 3.43 10.58
C SER A 26 -23.04 2.53 11.79
N HIS A 27 -22.26 1.46 11.63
CA HIS A 27 -21.90 0.55 12.72
C HIS A 27 -21.08 1.26 13.81
N TYR A 28 -20.12 2.09 13.41
CA TYR A 28 -19.27 2.85 14.33
C TYR A 28 -19.88 4.20 14.79
N LYS A 29 -21.12 4.50 14.37
CA LYS A 29 -21.81 5.79 14.60
C LYS A 29 -21.03 6.99 14.07
N ASP A 30 -20.23 6.77 13.03
CA ASP A 30 -19.51 7.81 12.32
C ASP A 30 -20.46 8.56 11.37
N PRO A 31 -20.16 9.82 11.03
CA PRO A 31 -20.89 10.52 9.98
C PRO A 31 -20.79 9.74 8.65
N PRO A 32 -21.80 9.87 7.75
CA PRO A 32 -21.76 9.20 6.46
C PRO A 32 -20.46 9.49 5.70
N PRO A 33 -19.92 8.50 4.96
CA PRO A 33 -18.66 8.67 4.26
C PRO A 33 -18.75 9.82 3.26
N THR A 34 -17.77 10.71 3.30
CA THR A 34 -17.70 11.81 2.33
C THR A 34 -17.24 11.30 0.96
N LEU A 35 -17.32 12.14 -0.08
CA LEU A 35 -16.76 11.82 -1.39
C LEU A 35 -15.26 11.48 -1.29
N CYS A 36 -14.52 12.22 -0.46
CA CYS A 36 -13.09 12.00 -0.24
C CYS A 36 -12.83 10.65 0.44
N ASP A 37 -13.65 10.26 1.41
CA ASP A 37 -13.52 8.96 2.10
C ASP A 37 -13.81 7.81 1.14
N ASN A 38 -14.84 7.93 0.32
CA ASN A 38 -15.17 6.94 -0.71
C ASN A 38 -14.03 6.77 -1.72
N ILE A 39 -13.45 7.87 -2.23
CA ILE A 39 -12.27 7.81 -3.11
C ILE A 39 -11.10 7.11 -2.39
N ARG A 40 -10.87 7.43 -1.11
CA ARG A 40 -9.81 6.82 -0.31
C ARG A 40 -10.02 5.32 -0.14
N TYR A 41 -11.23 4.86 0.20
CA TYR A 41 -11.56 3.45 0.34
C TYR A 41 -11.41 2.70 -0.98
N TRP A 42 -11.86 3.30 -2.09
CA TRP A 42 -11.68 2.72 -3.41
C TRP A 42 -10.21 2.52 -3.77
N ILE A 43 -9.37 3.55 -3.58
CA ILE A 43 -7.93 3.47 -3.88
C ILE A 43 -7.25 2.40 -3.02
N LEU A 44 -7.54 2.38 -1.71
CA LEU A 44 -6.92 1.42 -0.79
C LEU A 44 -7.30 -0.02 -1.15
N ALA A 45 -8.58 -0.30 -1.37
CA ALA A 45 -9.06 -1.63 -1.72
C ALA A 45 -8.63 -2.07 -3.13
N PHE A 46 -8.52 -1.13 -4.08
CA PHE A 46 -7.97 -1.39 -5.40
C PHE A 46 -6.49 -1.77 -5.33
N ILE A 47 -5.68 -1.01 -4.58
CA ILE A 47 -4.27 -1.33 -4.35
C ILE A 47 -4.13 -2.68 -3.66
N ASP A 48 -4.97 -2.96 -2.65
CA ASP A 48 -4.97 -4.23 -1.94
C ASP A 48 -5.28 -5.41 -2.88
N GLY A 49 -6.28 -5.30 -3.76
CA GLY A 49 -6.58 -6.33 -4.74
C GLY A 49 -5.54 -6.46 -5.88
N LEU A 50 -4.81 -5.39 -6.21
CA LEU A 50 -3.69 -5.43 -7.18
C LEU A 50 -2.46 -6.12 -6.61
N ILE A 51 -2.09 -5.75 -5.39
CA ILE A 51 -0.98 -6.32 -4.65
C ILE A 51 -1.34 -7.77 -4.28
N GLY A 52 -2.61 -8.04 -4.00
CA GLY A 52 -3.11 -9.28 -3.45
C GLY A 52 -2.42 -9.57 -2.11
N ASP A 53 -2.37 -10.85 -1.76
CA ASP A 53 -1.67 -11.38 -0.58
C ASP A 53 -0.13 -11.32 -0.74
N LEU A 54 0.41 -10.25 -1.35
CA LEU A 54 1.85 -10.04 -1.38
C LEU A 54 2.24 -9.78 0.07
N PRO A 55 3.06 -10.65 0.69
CA PRO A 55 3.39 -10.48 2.08
C PRO A 55 4.14 -9.15 2.17
N LEU A 56 3.52 -8.15 2.79
CA LEU A 56 4.15 -6.86 3.11
C LEU A 56 5.49 -7.09 3.83
N HIS A 57 5.64 -8.22 4.51
CA HIS A 57 6.90 -8.78 4.99
C HIS A 57 8.02 -8.84 3.93
N ILE A 58 7.77 -9.38 2.73
CA ILE A 58 8.79 -9.53 1.68
C ILE A 58 9.23 -8.17 1.15
N LEU A 59 8.29 -7.25 0.93
CA LEU A 59 8.62 -5.87 0.55
C LEU A 59 9.39 -5.17 1.66
N ARG A 60 8.95 -5.25 2.91
CA ARG A 60 9.65 -4.66 4.06
C ARG A 60 11.06 -5.21 4.23
N CYS A 61 11.27 -6.52 4.04
CA CYS A 61 12.59 -7.15 4.06
C CYS A 61 13.48 -6.65 2.91
N LYS A 62 12.95 -6.52 1.70
CA LYS A 62 13.70 -5.99 0.55
C LYS A 62 14.04 -4.50 0.72
N PHE A 63 13.10 -3.68 1.20
CA PHE A 63 13.32 -2.26 1.48
C PHE A 63 14.29 -2.05 2.65
N SER A 64 14.23 -2.89 3.68
CA SER A 64 15.20 -2.92 4.78
C SER A 64 16.61 -3.17 4.27
N ALA A 65 16.79 -4.23 3.45
CA ALA A 65 18.07 -4.55 2.85
C ALA A 65 18.60 -3.43 1.94
N LEU A 66 17.71 -2.77 1.19
CA LEU A 66 18.07 -1.64 0.34
C LEU A 66 18.52 -0.42 1.16
N LYS A 67 17.79 -0.11 2.25
CA LYS A 67 18.16 0.96 3.20
C LYS A 67 19.51 0.69 3.85
N GLN A 68 19.77 -0.55 4.29
CA GLN A 68 21.06 -0.92 4.88
C GLN A 68 22.21 -0.79 3.88
N LYS A 69 22.02 -1.23 2.63
CA LYS A 69 23.02 -1.05 1.56
C LYS A 69 23.28 0.42 1.25
N ALA A 70 22.24 1.24 1.18
CA ALA A 70 22.37 2.69 0.96
C ALA A 70 23.11 3.37 2.12
N ALA A 71 22.78 3.01 3.36
CA ALA A 71 23.45 3.54 4.56
C ALA A 71 24.92 3.11 4.64
N ALA A 72 25.24 1.86 4.29
CA ALA A 72 26.61 1.37 4.23
C ALA A 72 27.44 2.11 3.17
N LYS A 73 26.86 2.34 1.98
CA LYS A 73 27.50 3.09 0.90
C LYS A 73 27.72 4.55 1.27
N LEU A 74 26.76 5.18 1.94
CA LEU A 74 26.87 6.55 2.43
C LEU A 74 27.97 6.68 3.51
N ARG A 75 28.06 5.73 4.45
CA ARG A 75 29.13 5.69 5.45
C ARG A 75 30.51 5.52 4.82
N ALA A 76 30.64 4.64 3.84
CA ALA A 76 31.91 4.44 3.12
C ALA A 76 32.35 5.72 2.39
N LEU A 77 31.43 6.43 1.75
CA LEU A 77 31.71 7.71 1.10
C LEU A 77 32.11 8.79 2.11
N LEU A 78 31.38 8.92 3.22
CA LEU A 78 31.72 9.88 4.28
C LEU A 78 33.12 9.61 4.85
N HIS A 79 33.49 8.35 5.03
CA HIS A 79 34.81 7.99 5.53
C HIS A 79 35.94 8.28 4.52
N GLN A 80 35.67 8.18 3.22
CA GLN A 80 36.62 8.62 2.18
C GLN A 80 36.78 10.14 2.13
N PHE A 81 35.70 10.89 2.33
CA PHE A 81 35.74 12.36 2.36
C PHE A 81 36.44 12.91 3.59
N ASN A 82 36.35 12.23 4.74
CA ASN A 82 36.93 12.68 6.01
C ASN A 82 38.42 12.31 6.18
N GLN A 83 39.03 11.66 5.19
CA GLN A 83 40.47 11.31 5.16
C GLN A 83 41.27 12.06 4.08
N LYS A 84 40.66 13.05 3.42
CA LYS A 84 41.34 14.06 2.59
C LYS A 84 41.48 15.36 3.36
#